data_AF-A0A2V9XM04-F1
#
_entry.id   AF-A0A2V9XM04-F1
#
_cell.length_a   1.000
_cell.length_b   1.000
_cell.length_c   1.000
_cell.angle_alpha   90.00
_cell.angle_beta   90.00
_cell.angle_gamma   90.00
#
_symmetry.space_group_name_H-M   'P 1'
#
loop_
_entity.id
_entity.type
_entity.pdbx_description
1 polymer ?
#
loop_
_entity_poly.entity_id
_entity_poly.type
_entity_poly.pdbx_seq_one_letter_code
_entity_poly.pdbx_strand_id
1 'polypeptide(L)'
;MLAFFPIKGFLGTGATFEADLNLVVQVIMGGALIAGSLLAKRKRYTAHGICQTTVLLLNLLMIGLVMWPSFQQQVRPGLPKVLHKWYYAAATIHALLGVTAELLGLYIVIV
;
A
#
# COMPACT_ATOMS: atom_id res chain seq x y z
N MET A 1 18.18 10.81 -0.35
CA MET A 1 16.98 11.10 0.48
C MET A 1 16.45 12.44 0.05
N LEU A 2 15.30 12.50 -0.61
CA LEU A 2 14.59 13.77 -0.75
C LEU A 2 14.03 14.09 0.64
N ALA A 3 14.67 15.03 1.34
CA ALA A 3 14.23 15.47 2.65
C ALA A 3 13.02 16.39 2.45
N PHE A 4 11.82 15.82 2.54
CA PHE A 4 10.62 16.62 2.77
C PHE A 4 10.69 17.17 4.20
N PHE A 5 10.42 18.46 4.36
CA PHE A 5 10.37 19.12 5.66
C PHE A 5 9.50 18.31 6.65
N PRO A 6 9.81 18.29 7.96
CA PRO A 6 8.98 17.61 8.95
C PRO A 6 7.64 18.34 9.10
N ILE A 7 6.73 18.07 8.17
CA ILE A 7 5.35 18.54 8.21
C ILE A 7 4.61 17.59 9.16
N LYS A 8 4.04 18.16 10.21
CA LYS A 8 3.21 17.41 11.17
C LYS A 8 2.02 16.78 10.44
N GLY A 9 1.65 15.58 10.86
CA GLY A 9 0.40 14.95 10.45
C GLY A 9 -0.80 15.83 10.77
N PHE A 10 -1.86 15.66 9.99
CA PHE A 10 -3.13 16.40 10.08
C PHE A 10 -4.24 15.60 10.79
N LEU A 11 -4.03 14.31 11.08
CA LEU A 11 -5.01 13.46 11.77
C LEU A 11 -4.90 13.51 13.30
N GLY A 12 -3.96 14.29 13.84
CA GLY A 12 -3.82 14.49 15.30
C GLY A 12 -3.21 13.31 16.06
N THR A 13 -2.59 12.35 15.36
CA THR A 13 -2.03 11.10 15.92
C THR A 13 -0.56 11.21 16.33
N GLY A 14 0.09 12.35 16.06
CA GLY A 14 1.54 12.51 16.20
C GLY A 14 2.34 11.87 15.05
N ALA A 15 1.68 11.29 14.06
CA ALA A 15 2.33 10.75 12.86
C ALA A 15 2.82 11.86 11.92
N THR A 16 3.66 11.49 10.95
CA THR A 16 4.12 12.40 9.89
C THR A 16 2.99 12.69 8.90
N PHE A 17 3.08 13.81 8.20
CA PHE A 17 2.16 14.12 7.10
C PHE A 17 2.09 13.00 6.05
N GLU A 18 3.23 12.41 5.69
CA GLU A 18 3.30 11.30 4.73
C GLU A 18 2.51 10.07 5.21
N ALA A 19 2.57 9.75 6.50
CA ALA A 19 1.83 8.62 7.07
C ALA A 19 0.31 8.87 7.02
N ASP A 20 -0.13 10.08 7.38
CA ASP A 20 -1.54 10.46 7.35
C ASP A 20 -2.10 10.49 5.92
N LEU A 21 -1.33 11.07 4.98
CA LEU A 21 -1.70 11.08 3.57
C LEU A 21 -1.78 9.65 3.01
N ASN A 22 -0.78 8.82 3.28
CA ASN A 22 -0.77 7.43 2.85
C ASN A 22 -1.97 6.65 3.41
N LEU A 23 -2.33 6.88 4.67
CA LEU A 23 -3.52 6.27 5.28
C LEU A 23 -4.80 6.67 4.55
N VAL A 24 -5.00 7.97 4.30
CA VAL A 24 -6.19 8.46 3.57
C VAL A 24 -6.25 7.87 2.17
N VAL A 25 -5.15 7.87 1.43
CA VAL A 25 -5.07 7.28 0.09
C VAL A 25 -5.40 5.79 0.13
N GLN A 26 -4.85 5.04 1.09
CA GLN A 26 -5.13 3.60 1.26
C GLN A 26 -6.61 3.33 1.60
N VAL A 27 -7.26 4.17 2.42
CA VAL A 27 -8.70 4.04 2.71
C VAL A 27 -9.54 4.26 1.44
N ILE A 28 -9.21 5.29 0.66
CA ILE A 28 -9.89 5.57 -0.62
C ILE A 28 -9.69 4.42 -1.60
N MET A 29 -8.45 3.92 -1.75
CA MET A 29 -8.14 2.78 -2.60
C MET A 29 -8.87 1.51 -2.16
N GLY A 30 -8.95 1.24 -0.84
CA GLY A 30 -9.73 0.13 -0.30
C GLY A 30 -11.21 0.21 -0.69
N GLY A 31 -11.80 1.41 -0.61
CA GLY A 31 -13.16 1.66 -1.11
C GLY A 31 -13.28 1.42 -2.63
N ALA A 32 -12.31 1.87 -3.42
CA ALA A 32 -12.28 1.66 -4.85
C ALA A 32 -12.13 0.18 -5.24
N LEU A 33 -11.34 -0.60 -4.50
CA LEU A 33 -11.22 -2.05 -4.70
C LEU A 33 -12.56 -2.76 -4.48
N ILE A 34 -13.27 -2.41 -3.40
CA ILE A 34 -14.61 -2.93 -3.13
C ILE A 34 -15.58 -2.53 -4.26
N ALA A 35 -15.61 -1.25 -4.65
CA ALA A 35 -16.45 -0.78 -5.73
C ALA A 35 -16.13 -1.48 -7.06
N GLY A 36 -14.85 -1.68 -7.39
CA GLY A 36 -14.40 -2.42 -8.55
C GLY A 36 -14.89 -3.88 -8.53
N SER A 37 -14.86 -4.55 -7.37
CA SER A 37 -15.41 -5.91 -7.24
C SER A 37 -16.92 -5.95 -7.55
N LEU A 38 -17.67 -4.92 -7.17
CA LEU A 38 -19.09 -4.78 -7.48
C LEU A 38 -19.33 -4.51 -8.97
N LEU A 39 -18.46 -3.75 -9.64
CA LEU A 39 -18.52 -3.54 -11.08
C LEU A 39 -18.35 -4.86 -11.85
N ALA A 40 -17.39 -5.70 -11.45
CA ALA A 40 -17.20 -7.03 -12.02
C ALA A 40 -18.44 -7.92 -11.82
N LYS A 41 -19.01 -7.95 -10.61
CA LYS A 41 -20.26 -8.69 -10.33
C LYS A 41 -21.44 -8.21 -11.18
N ARG A 42 -21.47 -6.92 -11.53
CA ARG A 42 -22.46 -6.32 -12.43
C ARG A 42 -22.12 -6.45 -13.91
N LYS A 43 -21.11 -7.25 -14.26
CA LYS A 43 -20.63 -7.48 -15.64
C LYS A 43 -20.11 -6.22 -16.35
N ARG A 44 -19.75 -5.18 -15.60
CA ARG A 44 -19.15 -3.94 -16.13
C ARG A 44 -17.63 -4.07 -16.17
N TYR A 45 -17.13 -4.98 -17.00
CA TYR A 45 -15.71 -5.37 -17.00
C TYR A 45 -14.75 -4.26 -17.40
N THR A 46 -15.11 -3.41 -18.37
CA THR A 46 -14.28 -2.26 -18.74
C THR A 46 -14.10 -1.29 -17.57
N ALA A 47 -15.20 -0.94 -16.88
CA ALA A 47 -15.15 -0.04 -15.73
C ALA A 47 -14.40 -0.66 -14.54
N HIS A 48 -14.58 -1.97 -14.32
CA HIS A 48 -13.78 -2.74 -13.36
C HIS A 48 -12.29 -2.66 -13.69
N GLY A 49 -11.90 -2.97 -14.92
CA GLY A 49 -10.51 -2.96 -15.36
C GLY A 49 -9.84 -1.60 -15.18
N ILE A 50 -10.50 -0.51 -15.60
CA ILE A 50 -10.00 0.86 -15.40
C ILE A 50 -9.83 1.15 -13.91
N CYS A 51 -10.83 0.84 -13.09
CA CYS A 51 -10.78 1.06 -11.64
C CYS A 51 -9.64 0.28 -10.98
N GLN A 52 -9.54 -1.04 -11.23
CA GLN A 52 -8.51 -1.89 -10.63
C GLN A 52 -7.10 -1.50 -11.10
N THR A 53 -6.92 -1.20 -12.39
CA THR A 53 -5.61 -0.79 -12.92
C THR A 53 -5.17 0.55 -12.32
N THR A 54 -6.10 1.49 -12.17
CA THR A 54 -5.81 2.78 -11.52
C THR A 54 -5.36 2.59 -10.08
N VAL A 55 -6.06 1.74 -9.31
CA VAL A 55 -5.69 1.44 -7.92
C VAL A 55 -4.34 0.71 -7.86
N LEU A 56 -4.10 -0.27 -8.74
CA LEU A 56 -2.82 -0.98 -8.82
C LEU A 56 -1.66 -0.01 -9.02
N LEU A 57 -1.72 0.84 -10.05
CA LEU A 57 -0.64 1.79 -10.34
C LEU A 57 -0.42 2.80 -9.22
N LEU A 58 -1.50 3.28 -8.60
CA LEU A 58 -1.40 4.17 -7.45
C LEU A 58 -0.79 3.45 -6.24
N ASN A 59 -1.15 2.19 -5.99
CA ASN A 59 -0.60 1.39 -4.92
C ASN A 59 0.89 1.10 -5.14
N LEU A 60 1.30 0.77 -6.36
CA LEU A 60 2.72 0.62 -6.74
C LEU A 60 3.53 1.87 -6.40
N LEU A 61 2.97 3.05 -6.70
CA LEU A 61 3.59 4.34 -6.35
C LEU A 61 3.69 4.51 -4.83
N MET A 62 2.63 4.22 -4.08
CA MET A 62 2.63 4.31 -2.61
C MET A 62 3.62 3.33 -1.97
N ILE A 63 3.76 2.13 -2.52
CA ILE A 63 4.77 1.15 -2.10
C ILE A 63 6.16 1.74 -2.28
N GLY A 64 6.48 2.27 -3.47
CA GLY A 64 7.81 2.80 -3.76
C GLY A 64 8.18 4.03 -2.92
N LEU A 65 7.22 4.93 -2.67
CA LEU A 65 7.47 6.20 -2.01
C LEU A 65 7.37 6.14 -0.48
N VAL A 66 6.47 5.32 0.07
CA VAL A 66 6.16 5.35 1.51
C VAL A 66 6.49 4.01 2.16
N MET A 67 5.96 2.91 1.65
CA MET A 67 6.05 1.61 2.33
C MET A 67 7.48 1.05 2.26
N TRP A 68 8.13 1.13 1.11
CA TRP A 68 9.48 0.61 0.91
C TRP A 68 10.51 1.34 1.79
N PRO A 69 10.60 2.69 1.79
CA PRO A 69 11.50 3.38 2.72
C PRO A 69 11.21 3.07 4.19
N SER A 70 9.92 3.03 4.57
CA SER A 70 9.52 2.72 5.95
C SER A 70 9.95 1.32 6.37
N PHE A 71 9.77 0.31 5.51
CA PHE A 71 10.21 -1.06 5.77
C PHE A 71 11.72 -1.15 5.91
N GLN A 72 12.47 -0.45 5.03
CA GLN A 72 13.92 -0.42 5.06
C GLN A 72 14.48 0.23 6.32
N GLN A 73 13.82 1.26 6.84
CA GLN A 73 14.26 2.00 8.03
C GLN A 73 13.80 1.36 9.34
N GLN A 74 12.58 0.81 9.39
CA GLN A 74 11.94 0.43 10.66
C GLN A 74 11.91 -1.09 10.88
N VAL A 75 11.86 -1.90 9.81
CA VAL A 75 11.65 -3.35 9.92
C VAL A 75 12.93 -4.12 9.59
N ARG A 76 13.52 -3.89 8.41
CA ARG A 76 14.69 -4.63 7.92
C ARG A 76 15.87 -4.64 8.90
N PRO A 77 16.24 -3.54 9.60
CA PRO A 77 17.41 -3.55 10.49
C PRO A 77 17.26 -4.49 11.70
N GLY A 78 16.02 -4.79 12.12
CA GLY A 78 15.75 -5.73 13.20
C GLY A 78 15.75 -7.20 12.76
N LEU A 79 15.57 -7.47 11.48
CA LEU A 79 15.44 -8.84 10.96
C LEU A 79 16.79 -9.57 10.90
N PRO A 80 16.82 -10.91 11.14
CA PRO A 80 15.71 -11.78 11.55
C PRO A 80 15.52 -11.86 13.08
N LYS A 81 16.41 -11.24 13.87
CA LYS A 81 16.53 -11.44 15.32
C LYS A 81 15.24 -11.14 16.11
N VAL A 82 14.37 -10.27 15.58
CA VAL A 82 13.12 -9.85 16.24
C VAL A 82 11.84 -10.34 15.54
N LEU A 83 11.92 -11.33 14.64
CA LEU A 83 10.73 -11.88 13.96
C LEU A 83 9.68 -12.45 14.92
N HIS A 84 10.06 -12.84 16.13
CA HIS A 84 9.14 -13.29 17.16
C HIS A 84 8.25 -12.16 17.72
N LYS A 85 8.61 -10.89 17.52
CA LYS A 85 7.82 -9.74 17.97
C LYS A 85 6.75 -9.42 16.93
N TRP A 86 5.51 -9.34 17.38
CA TRP A 86 4.34 -9.22 16.49
C TRP A 86 4.40 -8.01 15.56
N TYR A 87 4.94 -6.88 16.03
CA TYR A 87 5.18 -5.69 15.22
C TYR A 87 6.00 -5.97 13.94
N TYR A 88 7.09 -6.73 14.05
CA TYR A 88 7.95 -7.06 12.92
C TYR A 88 7.39 -8.21 12.09
N ALA A 89 6.77 -9.20 12.74
CA ALA A 89 6.14 -10.33 12.07
C ALA A 89 4.99 -9.87 11.15
N ALA A 90 4.07 -9.06 11.68
CA ALA A 90 2.92 -8.55 10.94
C ALA A 90 3.36 -7.70 9.74
N ALA A 91 4.34 -6.80 9.93
CA ALA A 91 4.88 -5.99 8.84
C ALA A 91 5.56 -6.85 7.75
N THR A 92 6.29 -7.90 8.14
CA THR A 92 6.95 -8.81 7.19
C THR A 92 5.94 -9.65 6.42
N ILE A 93 4.95 -10.22 7.10
CA ILE A 93 3.86 -10.99 6.47
C ILE A 93 3.07 -10.08 5.51
N HIS A 94 2.71 -8.88 5.95
CA HIS A 94 2.03 -7.90 5.11
C HIS A 94 2.84 -7.56 3.86
N ALA A 95 4.14 -7.30 4.00
CA ALA A 95 5.02 -7.02 2.86
C ALA A 95 5.06 -8.19 1.87
N LEU A 96 5.16 -9.43 2.36
CA LEU A 96 5.17 -10.61 1.51
C LEU A 96 3.85 -10.80 0.74
N LEU A 97 2.72 -10.70 1.44
CA LEU A 97 1.40 -10.79 0.83
C LEU A 97 1.16 -9.66 -0.16
N GLY A 98 1.55 -8.44 0.20
CA GLY A 98 1.43 -7.24 -0.64
C GLY A 98 2.25 -7.35 -1.93
N VAL A 99 3.53 -7.74 -1.84
CA VAL A 99 4.37 -7.97 -3.02
C VAL A 99 3.78 -9.05 -3.92
N THR A 100 3.29 -10.15 -3.34
CA THR A 100 2.67 -11.23 -4.11
C THR A 100 1.41 -10.74 -4.85
N ALA A 101 0.53 -10.03 -4.15
CA ALA A 101 -0.69 -9.48 -4.73
C ALA A 101 -0.40 -8.45 -5.83
N GLU A 102 0.55 -7.55 -5.60
CA GLU A 102 0.94 -6.50 -6.55
C GLU A 102 1.55 -7.10 -7.83
N LEU A 103 2.43 -8.10 -7.70
CA LEU A 103 3.01 -8.79 -8.84
C LEU A 103 1.96 -9.53 -9.67
N LEU A 104 0.99 -10.19 -9.01
CA LEU A 104 -0.12 -10.84 -9.70
C LEU A 104 -1.01 -9.81 -10.42
N GLY A 105 -1.27 -8.66 -9.79
CA GLY A 105 -2.02 -7.57 -10.42
C GLY A 105 -1.31 -7.01 -11.65
N LEU A 106 0.00 -6.76 -11.56
CA LEU A 106 0.82 -6.31 -12.69
C LEU A 106 0.83 -7.33 -13.82
N TYR A 107 0.95 -8.62 -13.50
CA TYR A 107 0.85 -9.69 -14.49
C TYR A 107 -0.50 -9.64 -15.25
N ILE A 108 -1.61 -9.51 -14.53
CA ILE A 108 -2.96 -9.44 -15.13
C ILE A 108 -3.12 -8.21 -16.03
N VAL A 109 -2.52 -7.08 -15.68
CA VAL A 109 -2.63 -5.84 -16.50
C VAL A 109 -1.79 -5.93 -17.78
N ILE A 110 -0.70 -6.70 -17.76
CA ILE A 110 0.25 -6.80 -18.87
C ILE A 110 -0.15 -7.89 -19.90
N VAL A 111 -0.88 -8.93 -19.47
CA VAL A 111 -1.28 -10.08 -20.29
C VAL A 111 -2.71 -9.95 -20.82
#